data_AF-A0A821LDP3-F1
#
_entry.id   AF-A0A821LDP3-F1
#
_cell.length_a   1.000
_cell.length_b   1.000
_cell.length_c   1.000
_cell.angle_alpha   90.00
_cell.angle_beta   90.00
_cell.angle_gamma   90.00
#
_symmetry.space_group_name_H-M   'P 1'
#
loop_
_entity.id
_entity.type
_entity.pdbx_description
1 polymer ?
#
loop_
_entity_poly.entity_id
_entity_poly.type
_entity_poly.pdbx_seq_one_letter_code
_entity_poly.pdbx_strand_id
1 'polypeptide(L)'
;MKKWGNQHPDTASNYNSIGEIYRKLGDYAKAREYYDKALQASGKDPVGKALAKQAVCYNNIGIVYQEQKQYREALGYYQKAFEIRQKYFPSDETSLGMSCNHIGNVHYLLKLYDDAIHYYQEDLEIYKKTLSP
;
A
#
# COMPACT_ATOMS: atom_id res chain seq x y z
N MET A 1 -31.92 -10.73 -8.17
CA MET A 1 -30.69 -9.99 -8.55
C MET A 1 -29.96 -9.59 -7.28
N LYS A 2 -28.74 -10.11 -7.04
CA LYS A 2 -27.92 -9.71 -5.89
C LYS A 2 -27.44 -8.27 -6.14
N LYS A 3 -28.01 -7.29 -5.42
CA LYS A 3 -27.52 -5.90 -5.42
C LYS A 3 -26.19 -5.90 -4.66
N TRP A 4 -25.08 -5.82 -5.38
CA TRP A 4 -23.75 -5.69 -4.78
C TRP A 4 -23.45 -4.30 -4.20
N GLY A 5 -24.44 -3.38 -4.15
CA GLY A 5 -24.42 -2.12 -3.40
C GLY A 5 -23.05 -1.46 -3.24
N ASN A 6 -22.67 -1.14 -2.01
CA ASN A 6 -21.41 -0.48 -1.65
C ASN A 6 -20.23 -1.47 -1.46
N GLN A 7 -20.44 -2.77 -1.67
CA GLN A 7 -19.46 -3.83 -1.41
C GLN A 7 -19.16 -4.59 -2.70
N HIS A 8 -18.47 -3.90 -3.61
CA HIS A 8 -18.01 -4.45 -4.88
C HIS A 8 -16.55 -4.00 -5.13
N PRO A 9 -15.68 -4.85 -5.71
CA PRO A 9 -14.28 -4.49 -6.02
C PRO A 9 -14.14 -3.23 -6.89
N ASP A 10 -15.12 -2.97 -7.77
CA ASP A 10 -15.13 -1.75 -8.61
C ASP A 10 -15.45 -0.51 -7.77
N THR A 11 -16.35 -0.63 -6.79
CA THR A 11 -16.65 0.43 -5.81
C THR A 11 -15.41 0.77 -4.98
N ALA A 12 -14.66 -0.24 -4.53
CA ALA A 12 -13.41 -0.03 -3.81
C ALA A 12 -12.36 0.70 -4.66
N SER A 13 -12.27 0.36 -5.95
CA SER A 13 -11.36 1.01 -6.89
C SER A 13 -11.70 2.49 -7.09
N ASN A 14 -13.00 2.81 -7.22
CA ASN A 14 -13.45 4.20 -7.34
C ASN A 14 -13.14 5.01 -6.07
N TYR A 15 -13.40 4.46 -4.88
CA TYR A 15 -13.05 5.14 -3.63
C TYR A 15 -11.53 5.37 -3.51
N ASN A 16 -10.71 4.39 -3.87
CA ASN A 16 -9.26 4.56 -3.87
C ASN A 16 -8.81 5.68 -4.83
N SER A 17 -9.39 5.76 -6.03
CA SER A 17 -9.08 6.83 -6.98
C SER A 17 -9.50 8.21 -6.46
N ILE A 18 -10.65 8.32 -5.79
CA ILE A 18 -11.09 9.58 -5.16
C ILE A 18 -10.13 9.97 -4.01
N GLY A 19 -9.70 9.00 -3.21
CA GLY A 19 -8.71 9.22 -2.16
C GLY A 19 -7.39 9.78 -2.71
N GLU A 20 -6.91 9.23 -3.83
CA GLU A 20 -5.72 9.70 -4.53
C GLU A 20 -5.86 11.14 -5.02
N ILE A 21 -7.03 11.51 -5.56
CA ILE A 21 -7.30 12.89 -5.98
C ILE A 21 -7.24 13.84 -4.77
N TYR A 22 -7.90 13.51 -3.66
CA TYR A 22 -7.85 14.36 -2.46
C TYR A 22 -6.44 14.46 -1.87
N ARG A 23 -5.67 13.37 -1.91
CA ARG A 23 -4.26 13.37 -1.52
C ARG A 23 -3.45 14.37 -2.36
N LYS A 24 -3.63 14.35 -3.70
CA LYS A 24 -2.97 15.30 -4.61
C LYS A 24 -3.42 16.75 -4.40
N LEU A 25 -4.65 16.96 -3.92
CA LEU A 25 -5.15 18.28 -3.52
C LEU A 25 -4.65 18.73 -2.13
N GLY A 26 -3.95 17.87 -1.38
CA GLY A 26 -3.49 18.15 -0.01
C GLY A 26 -4.57 17.98 1.07
N ASP A 27 -5.78 17.54 0.71
CA ASP A 27 -6.83 17.20 1.68
C ASP A 27 -6.63 15.76 2.19
N TYR A 28 -5.63 15.62 3.05
CA TYR A 28 -5.22 14.33 3.61
C TYR A 28 -6.30 13.66 4.48
N ALA A 29 -7.17 14.46 5.10
CA ALA A 29 -8.28 13.93 5.91
C ALA A 29 -9.30 13.23 5.02
N LYS A 30 -9.74 13.87 3.93
CA LYS A 30 -10.63 13.21 2.96
C LYS A 30 -9.94 12.07 2.23
N ALA A 31 -8.66 12.20 1.90
CA ALA A 31 -7.90 11.12 1.28
C ALA A 31 -8.01 9.83 2.11
N ARG A 32 -7.73 9.91 3.43
CA ARG A 32 -7.88 8.78 4.35
C ARG A 32 -9.32 8.28 4.44
N GLU A 33 -10.31 9.16 4.55
CA GLU A 33 -11.72 8.77 4.59
C GLU A 33 -12.10 7.89 3.38
N TYR A 34 -11.64 8.27 2.18
CA TYR A 34 -11.91 7.52 0.96
C TYR A 34 -11.10 6.22 0.86
N TYR A 35 -9.85 6.18 1.32
CA TYR A 35 -9.10 4.92 1.41
C TYR A 35 -9.73 3.95 2.42
N ASP A 36 -10.26 4.43 3.55
CA ASP A 36 -10.99 3.61 4.52
C ASP A 36 -12.30 3.07 3.94
N LYS A 37 -13.03 3.87 3.16
CA LYS A 37 -14.19 3.39 2.39
C LYS A 37 -13.78 2.33 1.35
N ALA A 38 -12.64 2.50 0.70
CA ALA A 38 -12.11 1.50 -0.24
C ALA A 38 -11.78 0.18 0.48
N LEU A 39 -11.14 0.23 1.65
CA LEU A 39 -10.89 -0.94 2.49
C LEU A 39 -12.20 -1.65 2.89
N GLN A 40 -13.21 -0.90 3.32
CA GLN A 40 -14.52 -1.47 3.67
C GLN A 40 -15.22 -2.10 2.46
N ALA A 41 -15.17 -1.44 1.30
CA ALA A 41 -15.78 -1.91 0.06
C ALA A 41 -15.06 -3.11 -0.57
N SER A 42 -13.75 -3.27 -0.29
CA SER A 42 -12.97 -4.43 -0.74
C SER A 42 -13.46 -5.75 -0.14
N GLY A 43 -14.26 -5.68 0.93
CA GLY A 43 -14.77 -6.83 1.66
C GLY A 43 -13.74 -7.39 2.64
N LYS A 44 -14.15 -8.45 3.36
CA LYS A 44 -13.29 -9.16 4.32
C LYS A 44 -12.80 -10.51 3.80
N ASP A 45 -13.19 -10.88 2.59
CA ASP A 45 -12.88 -12.20 2.06
C ASP A 45 -11.38 -12.30 1.74
N PRO A 46 -10.67 -13.33 2.23
CA PRO A 46 -9.23 -13.48 2.06
C PRO A 46 -8.87 -14.07 0.69
N VAL A 47 -9.50 -13.58 -0.38
CA VAL A 47 -9.28 -14.04 -1.76
C VAL A 47 -8.67 -12.94 -2.62
N GLY A 48 -7.88 -13.35 -3.62
CA GLY A 48 -6.86 -12.54 -4.27
C GLY A 48 -7.26 -11.09 -4.61
N LYS A 49 -8.41 -10.86 -5.26
CA LYS A 49 -8.79 -9.48 -5.66
C LYS A 49 -9.00 -8.53 -4.48
N ALA A 50 -9.59 -9.01 -3.38
CA ALA A 50 -9.80 -8.20 -2.19
C ALA A 50 -8.48 -7.86 -1.51
N LEU A 51 -7.63 -8.87 -1.29
CA LEU A 51 -6.30 -8.72 -0.68
C LEU A 51 -5.40 -7.77 -1.48
N ALA A 52 -5.37 -7.90 -2.81
CA ALA A 52 -4.61 -7.00 -3.68
C ALA A 52 -5.07 -5.54 -3.53
N LYS A 53 -6.38 -5.30 -3.46
CA LYS A 53 -6.94 -3.95 -3.26
C LYS A 53 -6.64 -3.41 -1.86
N GLN A 54 -6.68 -4.25 -0.83
CA GLN A 54 -6.30 -3.87 0.53
C GLN A 54 -4.84 -3.45 0.62
N ALA A 55 -3.92 -4.21 -0.01
CA ALA A 55 -2.50 -3.86 -0.06
C ALA A 55 -2.27 -2.50 -0.73
N VAL A 56 -2.96 -2.21 -1.84
CA VAL A 56 -2.91 -0.89 -2.50
C VAL A 56 -3.43 0.23 -1.58
N CYS A 57 -4.56 0.02 -0.90
CA CYS A 57 -5.13 1.03 0.00
C CYS A 57 -4.20 1.31 1.18
N TYR A 58 -3.65 0.27 1.82
CA TYR A 58 -2.70 0.44 2.90
C TYR A 58 -1.44 1.19 2.45
N ASN A 59 -0.91 0.88 1.26
CA ASN A 59 0.19 1.63 0.69
C ASN A 59 -0.14 3.13 0.53
N ASN A 60 -1.31 3.45 0.00
CA ASN A 60 -1.71 4.84 -0.21
C ASN A 60 -1.96 5.60 1.10
N ILE A 61 -2.51 4.94 2.12
CA ILE A 61 -2.60 5.51 3.47
C ILE A 61 -1.20 5.75 4.05
N GLY A 62 -0.25 4.84 3.81
CA GLY A 62 1.15 5.02 4.18
C GLY A 62 1.77 6.28 3.54
N ILE A 63 1.52 6.51 2.25
CA ILE A 63 1.95 7.73 1.53
C ILE A 63 1.38 8.97 2.19
N VAL A 64 0.08 9.00 2.51
CA VAL A 64 -0.55 10.14 3.19
C VAL A 64 0.16 10.49 4.49
N TYR A 65 0.40 9.49 5.35
CA TYR A 65 1.10 9.73 6.62
C TYR A 65 2.56 10.18 6.40
N GLN A 66 3.25 9.62 5.40
CA GLN A 66 4.60 10.04 5.06
C GLN A 66 4.67 11.49 4.59
N GLU A 67 3.73 11.93 3.74
CA GLU A 67 3.61 13.32 3.28
C GLU A 67 3.33 14.30 4.43
N GLN A 68 2.63 13.82 5.47
CA GLN A 68 2.40 14.56 6.72
C GLN A 68 3.55 14.43 7.74
N LYS A 69 4.66 13.78 7.38
CA LYS A 69 5.83 13.50 8.24
C LYS A 69 5.52 12.63 9.48
N GLN A 70 4.41 11.90 9.44
CA GLN A 70 4.00 10.92 10.44
C GLN A 70 4.59 9.55 10.09
N TYR A 71 5.91 9.46 10.25
CA TYR A 71 6.68 8.34 9.71
C TYR A 71 6.39 6.99 10.37
N ARG A 72 6.07 6.97 11.68
CA ARG A 72 5.78 5.71 12.38
C ARG A 72 4.44 5.11 11.93
N GLU A 73 3.44 5.96 11.72
CA GLU A 73 2.16 5.57 11.17
C GLU A 73 2.32 5.09 9.73
N ALA A 74 3.08 5.84 8.91
CA ALA A 74 3.39 5.45 7.53
C ALA A 74 4.03 4.05 7.47
N LEU A 75 5.03 3.78 8.32
CA LEU A 75 5.70 2.49 8.41
C LEU A 75 4.71 1.36 8.70
N GLY A 76 3.82 1.53 9.69
CA GLY A 76 2.83 0.53 10.03
C GLY A 76 1.87 0.18 8.88
N TYR A 77 1.53 1.15 8.04
CA TYR A 77 0.69 0.93 6.86
C TYR A 77 1.44 0.29 5.69
N TYR A 78 2.69 0.69 5.43
CA TYR A 78 3.52 0.02 4.43
C TYR A 78 3.80 -1.44 4.80
N GLN A 79 4.05 -1.71 6.09
CA GLN A 79 4.26 -3.08 6.58
C GLN A 79 3.02 -3.97 6.35
N LYS A 80 1.81 -3.45 6.61
CA LYS A 80 0.56 -4.18 6.29
C LYS A 80 0.43 -4.49 4.79
N ALA A 81 0.79 -3.54 3.93
CA ALA A 81 0.76 -3.76 2.49
C ALA A 81 1.78 -4.84 2.06
N PHE A 82 3.00 -4.78 2.60
CA PHE A 82 4.06 -5.75 2.37
C PHE A 82 3.66 -7.15 2.82
N GLU A 83 3.15 -7.32 4.04
CA GLU A 83 2.72 -8.61 4.57
C GLU A 83 1.66 -9.29 3.69
N ILE A 84 0.71 -8.52 3.16
CA ILE A 84 -0.31 -9.05 2.23
C ILE A 84 0.36 -9.50 0.93
N ARG A 85 1.22 -8.68 0.34
CA ARG A 85 1.93 -9.00 -0.90
C ARG A 85 2.81 -10.23 -0.73
N GLN A 86 3.60 -10.29 0.34
CA GLN A 86 4.52 -11.39 0.60
C GLN A 86 3.77 -12.71 0.83
N LYS A 87 2.68 -12.68 1.60
CA LYS A 87 1.94 -13.89 1.97
C LYS A 87 1.05 -14.42 0.85
N TYR A 88 0.41 -13.55 0.08
CA TYR A 88 -0.64 -13.94 -0.86
C TYR A 88 -0.27 -13.72 -2.34
N PHE A 89 0.74 -12.92 -2.62
CA PHE A 89 1.23 -12.61 -3.97
C PHE A 89 2.76 -12.68 -4.05
N PRO A 90 3.41 -13.77 -3.59
CA PRO A 90 4.87 -13.85 -3.54
C PRO A 90 5.53 -13.77 -4.94
N SER A 91 4.79 -14.08 -6.01
CA SER A 91 5.25 -13.95 -7.39
C SER A 91 5.10 -12.53 -7.96
N ASP A 92 4.43 -11.61 -7.27
CA ASP A 92 4.35 -10.20 -7.66
C ASP A 92 5.57 -9.45 -7.11
N GLU A 93 6.73 -9.80 -7.68
CA GLU A 93 8.03 -9.26 -7.31
C GLU A 93 8.06 -7.73 -7.45
N THR A 94 7.45 -7.16 -8.49
CA THR A 94 7.38 -5.71 -8.67
C THR A 94 6.67 -4.99 -7.52
N SER A 95 5.50 -5.49 -7.07
CA SER A 95 4.80 -4.90 -5.93
C SER A 95 5.54 -5.10 -4.60
N LEU A 96 6.28 -6.20 -4.45
CA LEU A 96 7.13 -6.45 -3.28
C LEU A 96 8.28 -5.44 -3.21
N GLY A 97 9.01 -5.25 -4.31
CA GLY A 97 10.09 -4.26 -4.39
C GLY A 97 9.62 -2.85 -4.04
N MET A 98 8.51 -2.39 -4.63
CA MET A 98 7.91 -1.10 -4.28
C MET A 98 7.59 -0.97 -2.78
N SER A 99 7.17 -2.05 -2.13
CA SER A 99 6.91 -2.05 -0.69
C SER A 99 8.22 -1.90 0.10
N CYS A 100 9.25 -2.67 -0.24
CA CYS A 100 10.57 -2.58 0.37
C CYS A 100 11.15 -1.17 0.20
N ASN A 101 11.01 -0.57 -0.97
CA ASN A 101 11.45 0.80 -1.24
C ASN A 101 10.78 1.82 -0.30
N HIS A 102 9.44 1.75 -0.17
CA HIS A 102 8.69 2.63 0.72
C HIS A 102 9.09 2.44 2.19
N ILE A 103 9.24 1.19 2.64
CA ILE A 103 9.67 0.88 4.01
C ILE A 103 11.10 1.39 4.26
N GLY A 104 12.03 1.18 3.33
CA GLY A 104 13.39 1.70 3.40
C GLY A 104 13.45 3.22 3.48
N ASN A 105 12.65 3.91 2.66
CA ASN A 105 12.52 5.38 2.70
C ASN A 105 12.06 5.88 4.08
N VAL A 106 11.09 5.20 4.70
CA VAL A 106 10.61 5.59 6.02
C VAL A 106 11.65 5.34 7.11
N HIS A 107 12.36 4.21 7.09
CA HIS A 107 13.48 3.95 8.01
C HIS A 107 14.58 4.99 7.87
N TYR A 108 14.92 5.39 6.64
CA TYR A 108 15.86 6.47 6.38
C TYR A 108 15.40 7.80 7.01
N LEU A 109 14.12 8.17 6.86
CA LEU A 109 13.55 9.38 7.46
C LEU A 109 13.52 9.33 8.99
N LEU A 110 13.43 8.13 9.57
CA LEU A 110 13.54 7.87 11.01
C LEU A 110 15.00 7.77 11.51
N LYS A 111 15.99 7.90 10.62
CA LYS A 111 17.43 7.72 10.89
C LYS A 111 17.80 6.30 11.36
N LEU A 112 17.00 5.32 10.99
CA LEU A 112 17.25 3.89 11.21
C LEU A 112 17.98 3.34 9.97
N TYR A 113 19.26 3.70 9.84
CA TYR A 113 20.00 3.50 8.59
C TYR A 113 20.26 2.02 8.27
N ASP A 114 20.49 1.18 9.28
CA ASP A 114 20.72 -0.25 9.07
C ASP A 114 19.47 -0.93 8.49
N ASP A 115 18.30 -0.61 9.04
CA ASP A 115 17.01 -1.11 8.51
C ASP A 115 16.75 -0.57 7.10
N ALA A 116 17.04 0.72 6.86
CA ALA A 116 16.87 1.30 5.53
C ALA A 116 17.73 0.59 4.47
N ILE A 117 19.00 0.33 4.78
CA ILE A 117 19.92 -0.41 3.91
C ILE A 117 19.40 -1.82 3.65
N HIS A 118 18.94 -2.51 4.69
CA HIS A 118 18.39 -3.85 4.56
C HIS A 118 17.23 -3.89 3.55
N TYR A 119 16.24 -3.00 3.68
CA TYR A 119 15.10 -2.95 2.77
C TYR A 119 15.46 -2.51 1.36
N TYR A 120 16.40 -1.59 1.17
CA TYR A 120 16.87 -1.23 -0.16
C TYR A 120 17.66 -2.35 -0.84
N GLN A 121 18.40 -3.17 -0.08
CA GLN A 121 19.04 -4.37 -0.61
C GLN A 121 18.00 -5.41 -1.04
N GLU A 122 16.95 -5.64 -0.25
CA GLU A 122 15.86 -6.54 -0.62
C GLU A 122 15.16 -6.07 -1.91
N ASP A 123 14.83 -4.77 -2.01
CA ASP A 123 14.27 -4.15 -3.22
C ASP A 123 15.16 -4.39 -4.45
N LEU A 124 16.48 -4.15 -4.31
CA LEU A 124 17.44 -4.34 -5.38
C LEU A 124 17.53 -5.80 -5.85
N GLU A 125 17.54 -6.76 -4.93
CA GLU A 125 17.60 -8.19 -5.26
C GLU A 125 16.34 -8.67 -5.97
N ILE A 126 15.17 -8.12 -5.63
CA ILE A 126 13.91 -8.36 -6.33
C ILE A 126 13.97 -7.81 -7.76
N TYR A 127 14.42 -6.57 -7.95
CA TYR A 127 14.51 -5.95 -9.28
C TYR A 127 15.54 -6.63 -10.19
N LYS A 128 16.67 -7.08 -9.66
CA LYS A 128 17.66 -7.83 -10.45
C LYS A 128 17.08 -9.13 -11.03
N LYS A 129 16.26 -9.84 -10.26
CA LYS A 129 15.60 -11.08 -10.71
C LYS A 129 14.56 -10.82 -11.79
N THR A 130 13.77 -9.75 -11.65
CA THR A 130 12.72 -9.39 -12.60
C THR A 130 13.23 -8.78 -13.91
N LEU A 131 14.37 -8.08 -13.88
CA LEU A 131 14.95 -7.40 -15.04
C LEU A 131 16.06 -8.20 -15.75
N SER A 132 16.38 -9.40 -15.27
CA SER A 132 17.29 -10.29 -15.98
C SER A 132 16.56 -10.92 -17.18
N PRO A 133 17.05 -10.76 -18.43
CA PRO A 133 16.37 -11.18 -19.67
C PRO A 133 16.22 -12.69 -19.84
#